data_AF-B9SF27-F1
#
_entry.id   AF-B9SF27-F1
#
_cell.length_a   1.000
_cell.length_b   1.000
_cell.length_c   1.000
_cell.angle_alpha   90.00
_cell.angle_beta   90.00
_cell.angle_gamma   90.00
#
_symmetry.space_group_name_H-M   'P 1'
#
loop_
_entity.id
_entity.type
_entity.pdbx_description
1 polymer ?
#
loop_
_entity_poly.entity_id
_entity_poly.type
_entity_poly.pdbx_seq_one_letter_code
_entity_poly.pdbx_strand_id
1 'polypeptide(L)'
;MKVAQNIVFLFKDSDGFASAVANALCPSPNTSFHRLEETFELSLGKYGIKDLKAIGNLIHFVDSGGNYQVSVLLLEKYEPPTLVCAVSEVLTQMVESSLSIPALIVPFVGMASKLKHETSATSNDGRASFYGVQIGPETDITSAIVRRTKKPPSSLQIHFEPLACFLQVVRILKLPTTLLFGRLSDKAAGKELELIFQILSEMGELLASTMSLSFSREKITWNPAANTSKDIKEPWRALYG
;
A
#
# COMPACT_ATOMS: atom_id res chain seq x y z
N MET A 1 -8.70 16.52 6.66
CA MET A 1 -7.82 16.01 5.58
C MET A 1 -8.75 15.48 4.50
N LYS A 2 -8.97 16.21 3.41
CA LYS A 2 -9.92 15.77 2.37
C LYS A 2 -9.27 14.68 1.51
N VAL A 3 -10.02 13.63 1.21
CA VAL A 3 -9.55 12.49 0.41
C VAL A 3 -10.64 12.03 -0.55
N ALA A 4 -10.23 11.42 -1.66
CA ALA A 4 -11.14 10.76 -2.59
C ALA A 4 -11.76 9.51 -1.96
N GLN A 5 -12.81 8.98 -2.61
CA GLN A 5 -13.41 7.72 -2.22
C GLN A 5 -12.46 6.53 -2.42
N ASN A 6 -11.58 6.58 -3.43
CA ASN A 6 -10.58 5.53 -3.71
C ASN A 6 -9.20 6.00 -3.25
N ILE A 7 -8.60 5.28 -2.31
CA ILE A 7 -7.34 5.67 -1.69
C ILE A 7 -6.30 4.57 -1.85
N VAL A 8 -5.17 4.88 -2.49
CA VAL A 8 -3.97 4.05 -2.44
C VAL A 8 -3.19 4.42 -1.19
N PHE A 9 -3.08 3.52 -0.21
CA PHE A 9 -2.38 3.76 1.04
C PHE A 9 -0.98 3.12 0.98
N LEU A 10 0.05 3.93 1.16
CA LEU A 10 1.46 3.53 1.11
C LEU A 10 2.18 3.96 2.39
N PHE A 11 3.08 3.10 2.87
CA PHE A 11 4.03 3.45 3.92
C PHE A 11 5.33 3.87 3.27
N LYS A 12 5.84 5.07 3.58
CA LYS A 12 7.18 5.45 3.15
C LYS A 12 8.19 4.46 3.71
N ASP A 13 8.98 3.92 2.79
CA ASP A 13 10.05 2.98 3.09
C ASP A 13 11.41 3.61 2.72
N SER A 14 12.45 3.12 3.39
CA SER A 14 13.83 3.55 3.12
C SER A 14 14.28 3.21 1.70
N ASP A 15 13.68 2.19 1.10
CA ASP A 15 14.11 1.68 -0.20
C ASP A 15 13.51 2.52 -1.33
N GLY A 16 12.48 3.33 -1.05
CA GLY A 16 11.82 4.22 -1.98
C GLY A 16 10.68 3.57 -2.79
N PHE A 17 10.22 2.37 -2.42
CA PHE A 17 9.15 1.67 -3.10
C PHE A 17 7.84 2.48 -3.15
N ALA A 18 7.39 2.99 -2.01
CA ALA A 18 6.16 3.78 -1.91
C ALA A 18 6.23 5.04 -2.78
N SER A 19 7.35 5.75 -2.71
CA SER A 19 7.58 6.94 -3.53
C SER A 19 7.61 6.60 -5.02
N ALA A 20 8.21 5.47 -5.41
CA ALA A 20 8.25 5.02 -6.80
C ALA A 20 6.86 4.70 -7.35
N VAL A 21 6.03 3.96 -6.59
CA VAL A 21 4.64 3.66 -6.98
C VAL A 21 3.84 4.95 -7.12
N ALA A 22 3.91 5.84 -6.13
CA ALA A 22 3.19 7.10 -6.12
C ALA A 22 3.58 8.03 -7.28
N ASN A 23 4.88 8.12 -7.58
CA ASN A 23 5.38 8.98 -8.66
C ASN A 23 5.10 8.44 -10.05
N ALA A 24 5.05 7.11 -10.20
CA ALA A 24 4.73 6.46 -11.47
C ALA A 24 3.25 6.58 -11.85
N LEU A 25 2.35 6.77 -10.88
CA LEU A 25 0.93 7.07 -11.15
C LEU A 25 0.75 8.48 -11.71
N CYS A 26 0.15 8.56 -12.89
CA CYS A 26 -0.07 9.79 -13.63
C CYS A 26 -1.54 9.91 -14.05
N PRO A 27 -2.06 11.13 -14.31
CA PRO A 27 -3.34 11.29 -14.98
C PRO A 27 -3.34 10.51 -16.30
N SER A 28 -4.47 9.88 -16.65
CA SER A 28 -4.58 9.26 -17.97
C SER A 28 -4.76 10.34 -19.04
N PRO A 29 -4.12 10.24 -20.22
CA PRO A 29 -4.26 11.24 -21.29
C PRO A 29 -5.71 11.36 -21.79
N ASN A 30 -6.54 10.35 -21.54
CA ASN A 30 -7.95 10.33 -21.93
C ASN A 30 -8.89 10.91 -20.86
N THR A 31 -8.34 11.38 -19.73
CA THR A 31 -9.10 11.94 -18.61
C THR A 31 -8.80 13.42 -18.44
N SER A 32 -9.74 14.17 -17.87
CA SER A 32 -9.51 15.57 -17.47
C SER A 32 -8.83 15.68 -16.09
N PHE A 33 -8.19 14.61 -15.62
CA PHE A 33 -7.60 14.57 -14.30
C PHE A 33 -6.33 15.41 -14.27
N HIS A 34 -6.15 16.16 -13.19
CA HIS A 34 -4.90 16.82 -12.87
C HIS A 34 -4.37 16.32 -11.53
N ARG A 35 -3.05 16.32 -11.39
CA ARG A 35 -2.35 15.87 -10.19
C ARG A 35 -2.13 17.06 -9.27
N LEU A 36 -2.53 16.93 -8.01
CA LEU A 36 -2.36 17.93 -6.96
C LEU A 36 -1.68 17.28 -5.76
N GLU A 37 -0.68 17.93 -5.17
CA GLU A 37 0.10 17.39 -4.07
C GLU A 37 -0.04 18.27 -2.82
N GLU A 38 -0.27 17.63 -1.68
CA GLU A 38 -0.41 18.28 -0.38
C GLU A 38 0.37 17.51 0.67
N THR A 39 0.73 18.19 1.76
CA THR A 39 1.21 17.55 2.98
C THR A 39 0.12 17.61 4.04
N PHE A 40 0.09 16.62 4.93
CA PHE A 40 -0.77 16.63 6.09
C PHE A 40 0.03 16.42 7.37
N GLU A 41 -0.53 16.92 8.46
CA GLU A 41 0.03 16.80 9.79
C GLU A 41 -1.13 16.69 10.78
N LEU A 42 -1.21 15.57 11.50
CA LEU A 42 -2.27 15.26 12.46
C LEU A 42 -1.68 15.08 13.86
N SER A 43 -2.31 15.71 14.85
CA SER A 43 -1.89 15.61 16.25
C SER A 43 -2.11 14.20 16.78
N LEU A 44 -1.11 13.65 17.48
CA LEU A 44 -1.23 12.40 18.23
C LEU A 44 -1.56 12.63 19.71
N GLY A 45 -1.88 13.88 20.09
CA GLY A 45 -2.11 14.27 21.48
C GLY A 45 -3.23 13.48 22.16
N LYS A 46 -4.23 13.00 21.41
CA LYS A 46 -5.33 12.17 21.95
C LYS A 46 -4.87 10.80 22.46
N TYR A 47 -3.67 10.37 22.05
CA TYR A 47 -3.01 9.15 22.54
C TYR A 47 -1.94 9.46 23.60
N GLY A 48 -1.87 10.69 24.11
CA GLY A 48 -0.85 11.12 25.07
C GLY A 48 0.51 11.49 24.46
N ILE A 49 0.63 11.46 23.13
CA ILE A 49 1.88 11.76 22.41
C ILE A 49 1.85 13.22 21.95
N LYS A 50 2.54 14.10 22.66
CA LYS A 50 2.50 15.56 22.40
C LYS A 50 3.58 16.05 21.45
N ASP A 51 4.73 15.39 21.44
CA ASP A 51 5.93 15.84 20.71
C ASP A 51 6.00 15.28 19.28
N LEU A 52 5.12 14.33 18.94
CA LEU A 52 5.06 13.72 17.62
C LEU A 52 3.68 13.91 17.00
N LYS A 53 3.67 13.94 15.67
CA LYS A 53 2.48 14.08 14.84
C LYS A 53 2.54 13.03 13.73
N ALA A 54 1.37 12.62 13.24
CA ALA A 54 1.27 11.80 12.04
C ALA A 54 1.38 12.71 10.81
N ILE A 55 2.44 12.50 10.02
CA ILE A 55 2.83 13.34 8.90
C ILE A 55 2.86 12.48 7.65
N GLY A 56 2.50 13.06 6.52
CA GLY A 56 2.65 12.40 5.24
C GLY A 56 2.32 13.30 4.06
N ASN A 57 2.35 12.70 2.88
CA ASN A 57 1.97 13.34 1.63
C ASN A 57 0.67 12.76 1.10
N LEU A 58 -0.11 13.61 0.46
CA LEU A 58 -1.27 13.25 -0.33
C LEU A 58 -1.04 13.69 -1.77
N ILE A 59 -1.28 12.77 -2.69
CA ILE A 59 -1.34 13.06 -4.11
C ILE A 59 -2.78 12.80 -4.55
N HIS A 60 -3.42 13.82 -5.05
CA HIS A 60 -4.79 13.79 -5.52
C HIS A 60 -4.83 13.80 -7.04
N PHE A 61 -5.68 12.96 -7.61
CA PHE A 61 -6.11 13.04 -8.99
C PHE A 61 -7.52 13.63 -8.99
N VAL A 62 -7.62 14.87 -9.47
CA VAL A 62 -8.82 15.71 -9.37
C VAL A 62 -9.37 15.95 -10.77
N ASP A 63 -10.69 15.84 -10.94
CA ASP A 63 -11.33 16.13 -12.23
C ASP A 63 -11.40 17.64 -12.53
N SER A 64 -11.84 18.00 -13.74
CA SER A 64 -12.04 19.39 -14.15
C SER A 64 -13.07 20.17 -13.31
N GLY A 65 -13.93 19.47 -12.55
CA GLY A 65 -14.89 20.06 -11.63
C GLY A 65 -14.34 20.28 -10.21
N GLY A 66 -13.09 19.91 -9.95
CA GLY A 66 -12.48 20.01 -8.62
C GLY A 66 -12.84 18.87 -7.67
N ASN A 67 -13.46 17.78 -8.15
CA ASN A 67 -13.78 16.63 -7.30
C ASN A 67 -12.60 15.66 -7.24
N TYR A 68 -12.30 15.19 -6.02
CA TYR A 68 -11.25 14.21 -5.77
C TYR A 68 -11.70 12.82 -6.26
N GLN A 69 -11.04 12.30 -7.29
CA GLN A 69 -11.37 11.00 -7.89
C GLN A 69 -10.54 9.86 -7.29
N VAL A 70 -9.25 10.12 -7.09
CA VAL A 70 -8.30 9.17 -6.48
C VAL A 70 -7.35 9.93 -5.57
N SER A 71 -7.04 9.35 -4.41
CA SER A 71 -5.98 9.85 -3.53
C SER A 71 -4.90 8.79 -3.35
N VAL A 72 -3.64 9.19 -3.34
CA VAL A 72 -2.51 8.35 -2.91
C VAL A 72 -1.97 8.98 -1.64
N LEU A 73 -2.04 8.23 -0.54
CA LEU A 73 -1.47 8.66 0.74
C LEU A 73 -0.12 7.97 0.96
N LEU A 74 0.89 8.76 1.31
CA LEU A 74 2.20 8.29 1.74
C LEU A 74 2.44 8.69 3.20
N LEU A 75 2.28 7.74 4.12
CA LEU A 75 2.53 7.97 5.55
C LEU A 75 4.03 7.91 5.82
N GLU A 76 4.55 8.85 6.61
CA GLU A 76 5.93 8.81 7.09
C GLU A 76 6.24 7.52 7.86
N LYS A 77 7.54 7.20 7.99
CA LYS A 77 7.97 6.01 8.73
C LYS A 77 7.80 6.24 10.24
N TYR A 78 7.03 5.37 10.89
CA TYR A 78 6.90 5.32 12.34
C TYR A 78 7.22 3.91 12.85
N GLU A 79 7.87 3.84 14.00
CA GLU A 79 8.05 2.59 14.73
C GLU A 79 6.89 2.40 15.73
N PRO A 80 6.50 1.16 16.05
CA PRO A 80 5.61 0.89 17.16
C PRO A 80 6.19 1.39 18.50
N PRO A 81 5.33 1.84 19.45
CA PRO A 81 3.86 1.88 19.37
C PRO A 81 3.31 3.10 18.60
N THR A 82 4.11 4.14 18.33
CA THR A 82 3.64 5.37 17.66
C THR A 82 2.97 5.10 16.32
N LEU A 83 3.42 4.07 15.59
CA LEU A 83 2.83 3.61 14.34
C LEU A 83 1.32 3.33 14.42
N VAL A 84 0.83 2.65 15.48
CA VAL A 84 -0.60 2.35 15.59
C VAL A 84 -1.41 3.63 15.82
N CYS A 85 -0.87 4.55 16.62
CA CYS A 85 -1.47 5.85 16.87
C CYS A 85 -1.56 6.67 15.58
N ALA A 86 -0.47 6.71 14.79
CA ALA A 86 -0.42 7.43 13.53
C ALA A 86 -1.40 6.86 12.49
N VAL A 87 -1.41 5.54 12.32
CA VAL A 87 -2.35 4.88 11.40
C VAL A 87 -3.80 5.07 11.84
N SER A 88 -4.08 4.92 13.14
CA SER A 88 -5.41 5.15 13.71
C SER A 88 -5.88 6.59 13.48
N GLU A 89 -5.01 7.58 13.71
CA GLU A 89 -5.33 8.98 13.48
C GLU A 89 -5.67 9.25 12.02
N VAL A 90 -4.80 8.80 11.11
CA VAL A 90 -4.95 9.04 9.67
C VAL A 90 -6.22 8.39 9.13
N LEU A 91 -6.46 7.12 9.46
CA LEU A 91 -7.66 6.40 9.00
C LEU A 91 -8.94 7.00 9.58
N THR A 92 -8.95 7.39 10.85
CA THR A 92 -10.10 8.07 11.46
C THR A 92 -10.38 9.39 10.76
N GLN A 93 -9.33 10.20 10.54
CA GLN A 93 -9.47 11.49 9.87
C GLN A 93 -9.98 11.36 8.43
N MET A 94 -9.61 10.30 7.70
CA MET A 94 -10.14 10.01 6.36
C MET A 94 -11.64 9.76 6.40
N VAL A 95 -12.10 8.92 7.33
CA VAL A 95 -13.51 8.58 7.48
C VAL A 95 -14.32 9.80 7.86
N GLU A 96 -13.84 10.61 8.80
CA GLU A 96 -14.54 11.82 9.26
C GLU A 96 -14.59 12.93 8.20
N SER A 97 -13.56 13.03 7.35
CA SER A 97 -13.46 14.08 6.33
C SER A 97 -14.16 13.72 5.00
N SER A 98 -14.63 12.48 4.85
CA SER A 98 -15.22 11.98 3.59
C SER A 98 -16.75 11.92 3.66
N LEU A 99 -17.40 12.16 2.53
CA LEU A 99 -18.87 12.05 2.42
C LEU A 99 -19.35 10.59 2.44
N SER A 100 -18.46 9.64 2.21
CA SER A 100 -18.74 8.21 2.19
C SER A 100 -17.50 7.43 2.64
N ILE A 101 -17.69 6.21 3.13
CA ILE A 101 -16.60 5.37 3.61
C ILE A 101 -15.61 5.10 2.46
N PRO A 102 -14.33 5.49 2.60
CA PRO A 102 -13.35 5.32 1.54
C PRO A 102 -12.93 3.85 1.38
N ALA A 103 -12.68 3.45 0.14
CA ALA A 103 -12.06 2.18 -0.18
C ALA A 103 -10.53 2.33 -0.20
N LEU A 104 -9.84 1.48 0.55
CA LEU A 104 -8.40 1.47 0.68
C LEU A 104 -7.79 0.39 -0.22
N ILE A 105 -6.75 0.75 -0.97
CA ILE A 105 -5.94 -0.18 -1.75
C ILE A 105 -4.53 -0.08 -1.18
N VAL A 106 -3.96 -1.21 -0.77
CA VAL A 106 -2.67 -1.25 -0.06
C VAL A 106 -1.68 -2.06 -0.88
N PRO A 107 -0.87 -1.41 -1.73
CA PRO A 107 0.17 -2.07 -2.49
C PRO A 107 1.35 -2.41 -1.58
N PHE A 108 1.83 -3.65 -1.66
CA PHE A 108 2.95 -4.13 -0.88
C PHE A 108 3.82 -5.08 -1.70
N VAL A 109 5.12 -4.84 -1.75
CA VAL A 109 6.08 -5.80 -2.29
C VAL A 109 7.03 -6.18 -1.17
N GLY A 110 6.96 -7.43 -0.73
CA GLY A 110 7.81 -7.96 0.32
C GLY A 110 8.77 -9.02 -0.21
N MET A 111 10.01 -9.02 0.29
CA MET A 111 10.88 -10.20 0.21
C MET A 111 10.20 -11.39 0.90
N ALA A 112 10.49 -12.62 0.47
CA ALA A 112 9.91 -13.86 1.03
C ALA A 112 10.06 -13.96 2.57
N SER A 113 11.08 -13.33 3.15
CA SER A 113 11.28 -13.26 4.61
C SER A 113 10.18 -12.51 5.38
N LYS A 114 9.45 -11.59 4.74
CA LYS A 114 8.33 -10.83 5.34
C LYS A 114 6.97 -11.55 5.18
N LEU A 115 6.93 -12.63 4.39
CA LEU A 115 5.72 -13.41 4.07
C LEU A 115 6.06 -14.91 4.16
N LYS A 116 5.98 -15.52 5.36
CA LYS A 116 6.27 -16.95 5.51
C LYS A 116 5.12 -17.80 4.96
N HIS A 117 5.47 -18.88 4.27
CA HIS A 117 4.56 -19.91 3.77
C HIS A 117 5.26 -21.27 3.82
N GLU A 118 4.57 -22.32 4.28
CA GLU A 118 5.03 -23.72 4.16
C GLU A 118 4.66 -24.29 2.79
N THR A 119 5.66 -24.63 2.00
CA THR A 119 5.54 -25.00 0.58
C THR A 119 4.89 -26.38 0.40
N SER A 120 3.64 -26.44 -0.05
CA SER A 120 3.17 -27.58 -0.85
C SER A 120 3.29 -27.24 -2.33
N ALA A 121 4.09 -28.02 -3.05
CA ALA A 121 4.46 -27.80 -4.44
C ALA A 121 3.24 -27.64 -5.37
N THR A 122 2.94 -26.41 -5.78
CA THR A 122 2.15 -26.14 -6.99
C THR A 122 3.08 -25.60 -8.06
N SER A 123 3.06 -26.25 -9.22
CA SER A 123 3.81 -25.90 -10.43
C SER A 123 3.62 -24.42 -10.76
N ASN A 124 4.62 -23.60 -10.46
CA ASN A 124 4.59 -22.18 -10.76
C ASN A 124 5.35 -21.95 -12.07
N ASP A 125 4.58 -21.63 -13.10
CA ASP A 125 5.02 -21.29 -14.45
C ASP A 125 5.77 -19.95 -14.45
N GLY A 126 7.01 -19.93 -13.95
CA GLY A 126 8.08 -18.93 -14.19
C GLY A 126 7.80 -17.42 -13.99
N ARG A 127 6.57 -16.97 -13.74
CA ARG A 127 6.14 -15.57 -13.73
C ARG A 127 5.95 -15.06 -12.31
N ALA A 128 6.27 -13.79 -12.12
CA ALA A 128 5.83 -13.00 -10.98
C ALA A 128 4.36 -13.28 -10.66
N SER A 129 4.07 -13.58 -9.40
CA SER A 129 2.70 -13.85 -8.96
C SER A 129 2.25 -12.74 -8.03
N PHE A 130 1.13 -12.13 -8.41
CA PHE A 130 0.50 -11.05 -7.69
C PHE A 130 -0.86 -11.49 -7.14
N TYR A 131 -1.10 -11.15 -5.87
CA TYR A 131 -2.22 -11.64 -5.09
C TYR A 131 -3.03 -10.47 -4.53
N GLY A 132 -4.34 -10.64 -4.47
CA GLY A 132 -5.27 -9.67 -3.90
C GLY A 132 -6.06 -10.29 -2.75
N VAL A 133 -6.13 -9.57 -1.63
CA VAL A 133 -6.93 -9.97 -0.46
C VAL A 133 -7.91 -8.86 -0.14
N GLN A 134 -9.20 -9.18 -0.18
CA GLN A 134 -10.25 -8.28 0.27
C GLN A 134 -10.46 -8.41 1.77
N ILE A 135 -10.61 -7.28 2.45
CA ILE A 135 -10.84 -7.15 3.89
C ILE A 135 -11.96 -6.13 4.08
N GLY A 136 -12.96 -6.48 4.88
CA GLY A 136 -14.11 -5.61 5.09
C GLY A 136 -15.13 -5.68 3.95
N PRO A 137 -16.03 -4.68 3.84
CA PRO A 137 -17.09 -4.65 2.84
C PRO A 137 -16.55 -4.64 1.41
N GLU A 138 -17.35 -5.16 0.49
CA GLU A 138 -17.08 -5.12 -0.95
C GLU A 138 -17.52 -3.79 -1.56
N THR A 139 -16.69 -3.25 -2.45
CA THR A 139 -16.96 -2.09 -3.30
C THR A 139 -16.52 -2.40 -4.72
N ASP A 140 -17.08 -1.70 -5.71
CA ASP A 140 -16.77 -1.93 -7.14
C ASP A 140 -15.26 -1.97 -7.43
N ILE A 141 -14.49 -1.07 -6.80
CA ILE A 141 -13.03 -1.01 -6.97
C ILE A 141 -12.35 -2.23 -6.34
N THR A 142 -12.75 -2.63 -5.13
CA THR A 142 -12.13 -3.77 -4.43
C THR A 142 -12.39 -5.07 -5.18
N SER A 143 -13.60 -5.26 -5.71
CA SER A 143 -13.98 -6.41 -6.54
C SER A 143 -13.23 -6.45 -7.86
N ALA A 144 -13.14 -5.31 -8.55
CA ALA A 144 -12.46 -5.19 -9.84
C ALA A 144 -10.98 -5.58 -9.72
N ILE A 145 -10.33 -5.14 -8.64
CA ILE A 145 -8.96 -5.52 -8.34
C ILE A 145 -8.87 -7.03 -8.05
N VAL A 146 -9.65 -7.55 -7.11
CA VAL A 146 -9.56 -8.96 -6.68
C VAL A 146 -9.77 -9.92 -7.85
N ARG A 147 -10.72 -9.64 -8.75
CA ARG A 147 -10.99 -10.44 -9.96
C ARG A 147 -9.81 -10.55 -10.91
N ARG A 148 -8.90 -9.57 -10.89
CA ARG A 148 -7.69 -9.51 -11.73
C ARG A 148 -6.44 -10.01 -11.00
N THR A 149 -6.58 -10.56 -9.80
CA THR A 149 -5.47 -11.09 -9.00
C THR A 149 -5.64 -12.56 -8.68
N LYS A 150 -4.53 -13.23 -8.30
CA LYS A 150 -4.60 -14.58 -7.75
C LYS A 150 -5.13 -14.54 -6.31
N LYS A 151 -5.89 -15.58 -5.92
CA LYS A 151 -6.27 -15.78 -4.52
C LYS A 151 -5.02 -16.07 -3.68
N PRO A 152 -4.90 -15.46 -2.48
CA PRO A 152 -3.76 -15.72 -1.60
C PRO A 152 -3.77 -17.18 -1.13
N PRO A 153 -2.60 -17.75 -0.80
CA PRO A 153 -2.52 -18.99 -0.05
C PRO A 153 -3.23 -18.86 1.30
N SER A 154 -3.87 -19.93 1.77
CA SER A 154 -4.60 -19.95 3.05
C SER A 154 -3.68 -19.75 4.27
N SER A 155 -2.39 -20.04 4.14
CA SER A 155 -1.38 -19.93 5.19
C SER A 155 -0.56 -18.63 5.13
N LEU A 156 -1.00 -17.61 4.38
CA LEU A 156 -0.28 -16.34 4.27
C LEU A 156 -0.16 -15.65 5.64
N GLN A 157 1.06 -15.59 6.18
CA GLN A 157 1.38 -14.81 7.38
C GLN A 157 2.09 -13.52 7.00
N ILE A 158 1.60 -12.38 7.51
CA ILE A 158 2.20 -11.06 7.28
C ILE A 158 3.13 -10.77 8.46
N HIS A 159 4.45 -10.88 8.23
CA HIS A 159 5.49 -10.52 9.20
C HIS A 159 6.03 -9.10 8.99
N PHE A 160 5.35 -8.29 8.17
CA PHE A 160 5.65 -6.88 8.03
C PHE A 160 4.78 -6.05 9.00
N GLU A 161 5.43 -5.56 10.04
CA GLU A 161 4.77 -4.94 11.19
C GLU A 161 3.91 -3.72 10.87
N PRO A 162 4.33 -2.76 10.02
CA PRO A 162 3.46 -1.65 9.63
C PRO A 162 2.17 -2.09 8.97
N LEU A 163 2.25 -3.08 8.08
CA LEU A 163 1.06 -3.63 7.43
C LEU A 163 0.19 -4.41 8.42
N ALA A 164 0.79 -5.23 9.28
CA ALA A 164 0.05 -5.99 10.29
C ALA A 164 -0.67 -5.07 11.30
N CYS A 165 -0.04 -3.94 11.66
CA CYS A 165 -0.62 -2.87 12.46
C CYS A 165 -1.82 -2.23 11.75
N PHE A 166 -1.62 -1.81 10.51
CA PHE A 166 -2.65 -1.19 9.69
C PHE A 166 -3.87 -2.07 9.48
N LEU A 167 -3.66 -3.33 9.15
CA LEU A 167 -4.75 -4.28 8.93
C LEU A 167 -5.60 -4.49 10.19
N GLN A 168 -4.99 -4.37 11.39
CA GLN A 168 -5.74 -4.43 12.64
C GLN A 168 -6.68 -3.23 12.78
N VAL A 169 -6.18 -2.02 12.52
CA VAL A 169 -6.98 -0.78 12.61
C VAL A 169 -8.09 -0.77 11.56
N VAL A 170 -7.79 -1.14 10.31
CA VAL A 170 -8.77 -1.26 9.23
C VAL A 170 -9.92 -2.19 9.59
N ARG A 171 -9.63 -3.34 10.22
CA ARG A 171 -10.65 -4.30 10.66
C ARG A 171 -11.55 -3.71 11.75
N ILE A 172 -10.96 -2.96 12.69
CA ILE A 172 -11.71 -2.27 13.76
C ILE A 172 -12.65 -1.21 13.14
N LEU A 173 -12.14 -0.43 12.20
CA LEU A 173 -12.90 0.62 11.50
C LEU A 173 -13.82 0.08 10.39
N LYS A 174 -13.78 -1.23 10.11
CA LYS A 174 -14.56 -1.91 9.06
C LYS A 174 -14.41 -1.26 7.67
N LEU A 175 -13.23 -0.78 7.34
CA LEU A 175 -12.99 -0.10 6.06
C LEU A 175 -12.87 -1.10 4.90
N PRO A 176 -13.53 -0.87 3.76
CA PRO A 176 -13.32 -1.64 2.55
C PRO A 176 -11.86 -1.55 2.14
N THR A 177 -11.13 -2.67 2.15
CA THR A 177 -9.69 -2.68 1.92
C THR A 177 -9.26 -3.83 1.04
N THR A 178 -8.48 -3.54 -0.01
CA THR A 178 -7.78 -4.56 -0.81
C THR A 178 -6.29 -4.48 -0.56
N LEU A 179 -5.73 -5.54 0.03
CA LEU A 179 -4.29 -5.75 0.09
C LEU A 179 -3.82 -6.34 -1.24
N LEU A 180 -2.84 -5.69 -1.85
CA LEU A 180 -2.21 -6.10 -3.10
C LEU A 180 -0.77 -6.46 -2.83
N PHE A 181 -0.40 -7.74 -3.00
CA PHE A 181 0.97 -8.15 -2.74
C PHE A 181 1.60 -9.00 -3.84
N GLY A 182 2.83 -8.65 -4.20
CA GLY A 182 3.66 -9.44 -5.10
C GLY A 182 4.56 -10.40 -4.35
N ARG A 183 4.75 -11.59 -4.90
CA ARG A 183 5.65 -12.61 -4.37
C ARG A 183 6.85 -12.83 -5.30
N LEU A 184 8.04 -12.76 -4.73
CA LEU A 184 9.28 -13.27 -5.33
C LEU A 184 9.35 -14.79 -5.13
N SER A 185 9.65 -15.55 -6.18
CA SER A 185 9.89 -16.99 -6.04
C SER A 185 11.28 -17.26 -5.47
N ASP A 186 11.42 -18.22 -4.57
CA ASP A 186 12.71 -18.60 -3.96
C ASP A 186 13.75 -19.13 -4.98
N LYS A 187 13.32 -19.42 -6.22
CA LYS A 187 14.19 -19.86 -7.33
C LYS A 187 14.83 -18.69 -8.09
N ALA A 188 14.64 -17.45 -7.65
CA ALA A 188 15.05 -16.23 -8.35
C ALA A 188 16.49 -15.77 -8.09
N ALA A 189 17.38 -16.65 -7.62
CA ALA A 189 18.77 -16.30 -7.33
C ALA A 189 19.42 -15.63 -8.56
N GLY A 190 19.76 -14.34 -8.44
CA GLY A 190 20.38 -13.53 -9.49
C GLY A 190 19.43 -12.70 -10.38
N LYS A 191 18.11 -12.87 -10.28
CA LYS A 191 17.10 -12.09 -11.04
C LYS A 191 16.04 -11.40 -10.17
N GLU A 192 16.29 -11.30 -8.88
CA GLU A 192 15.34 -10.74 -7.92
C GLU A 192 14.89 -9.35 -8.35
N LEU A 193 15.83 -8.43 -8.56
CA LEU A 193 15.54 -7.04 -8.94
C LEU A 193 14.62 -6.92 -10.17
N GLU A 194 14.86 -7.73 -11.21
CA GLU A 194 14.06 -7.76 -12.44
C GLU A 194 12.62 -8.23 -12.16
N LEU A 195 12.46 -9.28 -11.35
CA LEU A 195 11.13 -9.76 -10.93
C LEU A 195 10.41 -8.74 -10.05
N ILE A 196 11.12 -8.03 -9.18
CA ILE A 196 10.51 -7.00 -8.35
C ILE A 196 10.01 -5.83 -9.23
N PHE A 197 10.80 -5.40 -10.22
CA PHE A 197 10.36 -4.39 -11.19
C PHE A 197 9.16 -4.86 -12.04
N GLN A 198 9.13 -6.14 -12.41
CA GLN A 198 7.99 -6.71 -13.10
C GLN A 198 6.73 -6.69 -12.22
N ILE A 199 6.84 -7.12 -10.96
CA ILE A 199 5.74 -7.06 -9.98
C ILE A 199 5.24 -5.63 -9.81
N LEU A 200 6.15 -4.67 -9.64
CA LEU A 200 5.81 -3.27 -9.46
C LEU A 200 5.08 -2.74 -10.70
N SER A 201 5.58 -3.08 -11.89
CA SER A 201 4.93 -2.69 -13.16
C SER A 201 3.53 -3.28 -13.28
N GLU A 202 3.36 -4.58 -13.04
CA GLU A 202 2.04 -5.25 -13.11
C GLU A 202 1.06 -4.66 -12.08
N MET A 203 1.53 -4.42 -10.86
CA MET A 203 0.76 -3.78 -9.78
C MET A 203 0.35 -2.36 -10.17
N GLY A 204 1.29 -1.56 -10.69
CA GLY A 204 1.07 -0.18 -11.12
C GLY A 204 0.05 -0.07 -12.26
N GLU A 205 0.18 -0.92 -13.28
CA GLU A 205 -0.77 -1.01 -14.40
C GLU A 205 -2.17 -1.43 -13.94
N LEU A 206 -2.26 -2.37 -12.99
CA LEU A 206 -3.54 -2.75 -12.40
C LEU A 206 -4.19 -1.60 -11.65
N LEU A 207 -3.44 -0.92 -10.78
CA LEU A 207 -3.92 0.26 -10.05
C LEU A 207 -4.40 1.33 -11.03
N ALA A 208 -3.57 1.66 -12.02
CA ALA A 208 -3.85 2.71 -12.97
C ALA A 208 -5.11 2.42 -13.81
N SER A 209 -5.18 1.24 -14.42
CA SER A 209 -6.33 0.86 -15.25
C SER A 209 -7.64 0.74 -14.47
N THR A 210 -7.59 0.40 -13.19
CA THR A 210 -8.80 0.30 -12.35
C THR A 210 -9.29 1.67 -11.87
N MET A 211 -8.40 2.67 -11.83
CA MET A 211 -8.68 4.01 -11.30
C MET A 211 -8.70 5.10 -12.38
N SER A 212 -8.77 4.72 -13.66
CA SER A 212 -8.71 5.66 -14.80
C SER A 212 -7.44 6.53 -14.82
N LEU A 213 -6.33 6.02 -14.29
CA LEU A 213 -5.02 6.66 -14.33
C LEU A 213 -4.13 6.00 -15.40
N SER A 214 -2.94 6.55 -15.60
CA SER A 214 -1.87 5.91 -16.36
C SER A 214 -0.70 5.56 -15.43
N PHE A 215 0.07 4.55 -15.82
CA PHE A 215 1.27 4.14 -15.11
C PHE A 215 2.50 4.37 -15.99
N SER A 216 3.44 5.20 -15.54
CA SER A 216 4.69 5.48 -16.26
C SER A 216 5.83 4.68 -15.65
N ARG A 217 6.29 3.67 -16.39
CA ARG A 217 7.43 2.84 -15.98
C ARG A 217 8.72 3.65 -15.93
N GLU A 218 8.86 4.66 -16.79
CA GLU A 218 10.05 5.51 -16.84
C GLU A 218 10.24 6.36 -15.58
N LYS A 219 9.15 6.61 -14.84
CA LYS A 219 9.18 7.37 -13.58
C LYS A 219 9.48 6.52 -12.35
N ILE A 220 9.66 5.20 -12.51
CA ILE A 220 10.07 4.33 -11.41
C ILE A 220 11.56 4.55 -11.12
N THR A 221 11.86 5.53 -10.27
CA THR A 221 13.21 5.70 -9.70
C THR A 221 13.29 4.91 -8.41
N TRP A 222 13.59 3.62 -8.51
CA TRP A 222 13.76 2.75 -7.35
C TRP A 222 15.13 2.09 -7.34
N ASN A 223 15.88 2.24 -6.25
CA ASN A 223 17.20 1.65 -6.10
C ASN A 223 17.28 0.77 -4.84
N PRO A 224 16.94 -0.53 -4.95
CA PRO A 224 16.93 -1.47 -3.82
C PRO A 224 18.31 -1.69 -3.19
N ALA A 225 19.39 -1.42 -3.93
CA ALA A 225 20.76 -1.77 -3.54
C ALA A 225 21.33 -0.89 -2.41
N ALA A 226 20.74 0.27 -2.14
CA ALA A 226 21.28 1.23 -1.18
C ALA A 226 21.14 0.80 0.29
N ASN A 227 20.16 -0.06 0.62
CA ASN A 227 19.83 -0.40 2.01
C ASN A 227 19.75 -1.91 2.23
N THR A 228 20.85 -2.63 1.99
CA THR A 228 21.03 -4.01 2.46
C THR A 228 21.36 -4.09 3.96
N SER A 229 20.95 -3.11 4.77
CA SER A 229 21.16 -3.17 6.21
C SER A 229 20.21 -4.22 6.82
N LYS A 230 20.82 -5.24 7.41
CA LYS A 230 20.15 -6.28 8.20
C LYS A 230 19.58 -5.67 9.48
N ASP A 231 18.44 -5.00 9.40
CA ASP A 231 17.64 -4.69 10.59
C ASP A 231 16.44 -5.63 10.62
N ILE A 232 16.73 -6.94 10.74
CA ILE A 232 15.71 -7.93 11.12
C ILE A 232 15.51 -7.76 12.63
N LYS A 233 14.82 -6.70 13.03
CA LYS A 233 14.22 -6.66 14.37
C LYS A 233 13.00 -7.58 14.34
N GLU A 234 12.96 -8.51 15.28
CA GLU A 234 11.80 -9.38 15.43
C GLU A 234 10.54 -8.52 15.63
N PRO A 235 9.42 -8.80 14.93
CA PRO A 235 8.19 -8.05 15.13
C PRO A 235 7.81 -8.11 16.61
N TRP A 236 7.40 -7.00 17.21
CA TRP A 236 7.07 -7.00 18.65
C TRP A 236 5.95 -7.99 18.98
N ARG A 237 5.11 -8.33 17.99
CA ARG A 237 4.08 -9.37 18.12
C ARG A 237 4.65 -10.77 18.39
N ALA A 238 5.86 -11.08 17.93
CA ALA A 238 6.54 -12.35 18.27
C ALA A 238 6.93 -12.43 19.76
N LEU A 239 6.99 -11.29 20.45
CA LEU A 239 7.34 -11.23 21.87
C LEU A 239 6.15 -11.53 22.79
N TYR A 240 4.93 -11.62 22.25
CA TYR A 240 3.70 -11.81 23.05
C TYR A 240 2.99 -13.16 22.80
N GLY A 241 3.59 -14.07 22.03
CA GLY A 241 3.08 -15.43 21.81
C GLY A 241 2.08 -15.55 20.66
#